data_AF-A0A380P2Y2-F1
#
_entry.id   AF-A0A380P2Y2-F1
#
_cell.length_a   1.000
_cell.length_b   1.000
_cell.length_c   1.000
_cell.angle_alpha   90.00
_cell.angle_beta   90.00
_cell.angle_gamma   90.00
#
_symmetry.space_group_name_H-M   'P 1'
#
loop_
_entity.id
_entity.type
_entity.pdbx_description
1 polymer ?
#
loop_
_entity_poly.entity_id
_entity_poly.type
_entity_poly.pdbx_seq_one_letter_code
_entity_poly.pdbx_strand_id
1 'polypeptide(L)'
;MTQVVMDNHRLYQFQQALKTAQVSMPLIIGVMPYVQRERVIKMIQLTQVTPSPVVQGLLTQTDVNAFKSEGLALTIKQIVDLRKHGYSHIHLFCQNDIAVVSELFQGL
;
A
#
# COMPACT_ATOMS: atom_id res chain seq x y z
N MET A 1 -0.36 -12.90 6.95
CA MET A 1 -0.03 -11.62 6.29
C MET A 1 -0.94 -11.44 5.09
N THR A 2 -1.38 -10.22 4.78
CA THR A 2 -2.19 -9.96 3.58
C THR A 2 -1.32 -9.95 2.32
N GLN A 3 -1.96 -10.05 1.15
CA GLN A 3 -1.38 -9.55 -0.09
C GLN A 3 -1.21 -8.02 -0.02
N VAL A 4 -0.59 -7.40 -1.03
CA VAL A 4 -0.54 -5.94 -1.17
C VAL A 4 -1.94 -5.33 -1.05
N VAL A 5 -2.05 -4.27 -0.27
CA VAL A 5 -3.26 -3.46 -0.12
C VAL A 5 -3.03 -2.13 -0.82
N MET A 6 -3.96 -1.74 -1.71
CA MET A 6 -3.95 -0.45 -2.41
C MET A 6 -5.18 0.42 -2.07
N ASP A 7 -6.04 -0.06 -1.17
CA ASP A 7 -7.22 0.62 -0.65
C ASP A 7 -7.43 0.22 0.83
N ASN A 8 -7.15 1.15 1.74
CA ASN A 8 -7.29 0.93 3.17
C ASN A 8 -8.75 0.67 3.58
N HIS A 9 -9.73 1.30 2.90
CA HIS A 9 -11.14 1.11 3.25
C HIS A 9 -11.58 -0.34 2.99
N ARG A 10 -11.12 -0.95 1.89
CA ARG A 10 -11.36 -2.37 1.62
C ARG A 10 -10.70 -3.28 2.66
N LEU A 11 -9.50 -2.94 3.12
CA LEU A 11 -8.86 -3.66 4.21
C LEU A 11 -9.69 -3.58 5.51
N TYR A 12 -10.25 -2.41 5.83
CA TYR A 12 -11.07 -2.25 7.03
C TYR A 12 -12.35 -3.07 6.93
N GLN A 13 -13.00 -3.10 5.76
CA GLN A 13 -14.14 -3.98 5.50
C GLN A 13 -13.75 -5.46 5.66
N PHE A 14 -12.58 -5.86 5.15
CA PHE A 14 -12.06 -7.22 5.32
C PHE A 14 -11.83 -7.57 6.80
N GLN A 15 -11.28 -6.65 7.60
CA GLN A 15 -11.11 -6.86 9.04
C GLN A 15 -12.47 -7.05 9.74
N GLN A 16 -13.50 -6.28 9.36
CA GLN A 16 -14.83 -6.45 9.91
C GLN A 16 -15.42 -7.82 9.56
N ALA A 17 -15.22 -8.30 8.32
CA ALA A 17 -15.63 -9.65 7.91
C ALA A 17 -14.91 -10.74 8.73
N LEU A 18 -13.61 -10.59 9.00
CA LEU A 18 -12.86 -11.52 9.85
C LEU A 18 -13.39 -11.55 11.29
N LYS A 19 -13.76 -10.39 11.86
CA LYS A 19 -14.39 -10.32 13.19
C LYS A 19 -15.72 -11.08 13.22
N THR A 20 -16.56 -10.90 12.20
CA THR A 20 -17.83 -11.64 12.07
C THR A 20 -17.60 -13.14 11.95
N ALA A 21 -16.53 -13.55 11.27
CA ALA A 21 -16.11 -14.94 11.17
C ALA A 21 -15.34 -15.46 12.39
N GLN A 22 -15.25 -14.67 13.47
CA GLN A 22 -14.55 -15.01 14.72
C GLN A 22 -13.04 -15.33 14.53
N VAL A 23 -12.41 -14.76 13.50
CA VAL A 23 -10.97 -14.85 13.27
C VAL A 23 -10.27 -13.72 14.02
N SER A 24 -9.50 -14.05 15.05
CA SER A 24 -8.93 -13.08 16.03
C SER A 24 -7.43 -12.83 15.91
N MET A 25 -6.74 -13.48 14.97
CA MET A 25 -5.28 -13.32 14.81
C MET A 25 -4.90 -11.92 14.30
N PRO A 26 -3.77 -11.34 14.78
CA PRO A 26 -3.27 -10.08 14.26
C PRO A 26 -3.01 -10.10 12.74
N LEU A 27 -3.42 -9.02 12.07
CA LEU A 27 -3.20 -8.82 10.64
C LEU A 27 -1.87 -8.08 10.41
N ILE A 28 -0.97 -8.70 9.66
CA ILE A 28 0.21 -8.02 9.10
C ILE A 28 -0.17 -7.53 7.71
N ILE A 29 -0.14 -6.21 7.50
CA ILE A 29 -0.61 -5.57 6.26
C ILE A 29 0.52 -5.43 5.26
N GLY A 30 0.34 -6.01 4.08
CA GLY A 30 1.27 -5.87 2.96
C GLY A 30 1.13 -4.50 2.28
N VAL A 31 2.20 -3.71 2.27
CA VAL A 31 2.26 -2.40 1.60
C VAL A 31 3.43 -2.39 0.62
N MET A 32 3.22 -1.80 -0.54
CA MET A 32 4.22 -1.65 -1.60
C MET A 32 4.39 -0.16 -1.94
N PRO A 33 5.63 0.35 -2.05
CA PRO A 33 5.86 1.71 -2.55
C PRO A 33 5.41 1.90 -3.99
N TYR A 34 4.72 3.00 -4.29
CA TYR A 34 4.23 3.33 -5.63
C TYR A 34 5.26 4.13 -6.45
N VAL A 35 6.50 3.65 -6.55
CA VAL A 35 7.62 4.43 -7.12
C VAL A 35 7.92 4.17 -8.60
N GLN A 36 7.39 3.10 -9.17
CA GLN A 36 7.53 2.76 -10.59
C GLN A 36 6.20 2.26 -11.15
N ARG A 37 5.69 2.96 -12.16
CA ARG A 37 4.34 2.75 -12.72
C ARG A 37 4.15 1.32 -13.23
N GLU A 38 5.11 0.81 -13.98
CA GLU A 38 5.07 -0.52 -14.59
C GLU A 38 4.99 -1.61 -13.52
N ARG A 39 5.68 -1.42 -12.40
CA ARG A 39 5.65 -2.36 -11.27
C ARG A 39 4.29 -2.34 -10.56
N VAL A 40 3.71 -1.15 -10.38
CA VAL A 40 2.36 -1.03 -9.80
C VAL A 40 1.32 -1.71 -10.70
N ILE A 41 1.37 -1.46 -12.01
CA ILE A 41 0.46 -2.08 -12.99
C ILE A 41 0.64 -3.61 -12.98
N LYS A 42 1.88 -4.10 -13.02
CA LYS A 42 2.16 -5.55 -13.00
C LYS A 42 1.66 -6.19 -11.71
N MET A 43 1.81 -5.52 -10.56
CA MET A 43 1.30 -6.00 -9.28
C MET A 43 -0.23 -6.12 -9.30
N ILE A 44 -0.93 -5.13 -9.86
CA ILE A 44 -2.39 -5.17 -10.03
C ILE A 44 -2.79 -6.36 -10.92
N GLN A 45 -2.13 -6.56 -12.04
CA GLN A 45 -2.42 -7.65 -12.97
C GLN A 45 -2.21 -9.04 -12.34
N LEU A 46 -1.12 -9.21 -11.57
CA LEU A 46 -0.77 -10.51 -10.98
C LEU A 46 -1.66 -10.87 -9.77
N THR A 47 -2.06 -9.87 -8.99
CA THR A 47 -2.76 -10.10 -7.71
C THR A 47 -4.25 -9.79 -7.76
N GLN A 48 -4.71 -9.14 -8.83
CA GLN A 48 -6.07 -8.62 -8.96
C GLN A 48 -6.47 -7.68 -7.82
N VAL A 49 -5.48 -7.05 -7.14
CA VAL A 49 -5.74 -6.08 -6.08
C VAL A 49 -6.50 -4.89 -6.67
N THR A 50 -7.52 -4.44 -5.95
CA THR A 50 -8.28 -3.24 -6.33
C THR A 50 -7.57 -1.98 -5.84
N PRO A 51 -7.10 -1.09 -6.73
CA PRO A 51 -6.56 0.21 -6.34
C PRO A 51 -7.67 1.14 -5.87
N SER A 52 -7.41 1.95 -4.85
CA SER A 52 -8.28 3.06 -4.46
C SER A 52 -8.36 4.11 -5.60
N PRO A 53 -9.40 4.97 -5.62
CA PRO A 53 -9.51 6.04 -6.63
C PRO A 53 -8.27 6.95 -6.69
N VAL A 54 -7.62 7.18 -5.54
CA VAL A 54 -6.40 7.99 -5.47
C VAL A 54 -5.22 7.28 -6.15
N VAL A 55 -5.06 5.97 -5.94
CA VAL A 55 -4.04 5.18 -6.63
C VAL A 55 -4.34 5.07 -8.12
N GLN A 56 -5.61 4.95 -8.52
CA GLN A 56 -6.00 5.01 -9.93
C GLN A 56 -5.64 6.36 -10.56
N GLY A 57 -5.83 7.47 -9.84
CA GLY A 57 -5.41 8.80 -10.26
C GLY A 57 -3.89 8.88 -10.49
N LEU A 58 -3.10 8.38 -9.54
CA LEU A 58 -1.63 8.29 -9.68
C LEU A 58 -1.22 7.52 -10.94
N LEU A 59 -1.92 6.43 -11.28
CA LEU A 59 -1.64 5.64 -12.47
C LEU A 59 -1.89 6.40 -13.78
N THR A 60 -2.49 7.59 -13.77
CA THR A 60 -2.61 8.43 -14.97
C THR A 60 -1.37 9.30 -15.20
N GLN A 61 -0.55 9.56 -14.15
CA GLN A 61 0.68 10.36 -14.21
C GLN A 61 1.71 9.74 -15.16
N THR A 62 2.18 10.52 -16.14
CA THR A 62 3.12 10.09 -17.19
C THR A 62 4.55 10.55 -16.94
N ASP A 63 4.76 11.60 -16.14
CA ASP A 63 6.11 12.01 -15.76
C ASP A 63 6.67 11.06 -14.70
N VAL A 64 7.84 10.49 -14.97
CA VAL A 64 8.46 9.44 -14.13
C VAL A 64 8.84 9.99 -12.75
N ASN A 65 9.33 11.23 -12.68
CA ASN A 65 9.77 11.83 -11.43
C ASN A 65 8.58 12.25 -10.56
N ALA A 66 7.54 12.81 -11.19
CA ALA A 66 6.27 13.12 -10.55
C ALA A 66 5.61 11.83 -10.04
N PHE A 67 5.53 10.77 -10.85
CA PHE A 67 4.97 9.49 -10.41
C PHE A 67 5.71 8.95 -9.19
N LYS A 68 7.05 8.96 -9.20
CA LYS A 68 7.85 8.48 -8.07
C LYS A 68 7.59 9.28 -6.80
N SER A 69 7.63 10.61 -6.89
CA SER A 69 7.47 11.50 -5.73
C SER A 69 6.04 11.49 -5.16
N GLU A 70 5.03 11.63 -6.02
CA GLU A 70 3.61 11.53 -5.64
C GLU A 70 3.29 10.14 -5.09
N GLY A 71 3.81 9.09 -5.72
CA GLY A 71 3.60 7.72 -5.31
C GLY A 71 4.21 7.41 -3.95
N LEU A 72 5.42 7.90 -3.67
CA LEU A 72 6.03 7.79 -2.36
C LEU A 72 5.20 8.51 -1.28
N ALA A 73 4.76 9.75 -1.54
CA ALA A 73 3.90 10.50 -0.63
C ALA A 73 2.57 9.78 -0.36
N LEU A 74 1.98 9.15 -1.37
CA LEU A 74 0.77 8.34 -1.23
C LEU A 74 1.01 7.07 -0.41
N THR A 75 2.14 6.38 -0.59
CA THR A 75 2.51 5.23 0.24
C THR A 75 2.69 5.63 1.71
N ILE A 76 3.37 6.75 1.99
CA ILE A 76 3.51 7.29 3.35
C ILE A 76 2.13 7.59 3.96
N LYS A 77 1.27 8.28 3.22
CA LYS A 77 -0.10 8.59 3.66
C LYS A 77 -0.89 7.32 4.00
N GLN A 78 -0.77 6.28 3.16
CA GLN A 78 -1.40 4.99 3.40
C GLN A 78 -0.93 4.37 4.72
N ILE A 79 0.39 4.34 4.98
CA ILE A 79 0.96 3.77 6.20
C ILE A 79 0.57 4.57 7.44
N VAL A 80 0.59 5.90 7.38
CA VAL A 80 0.15 6.78 8.48
C VAL A 80 -1.32 6.51 8.81
N ASP A 81 -2.18 6.38 7.80
CA ASP A 81 -3.59 6.06 7.97
C ASP A 81 -3.81 4.68 8.61
N LEU A 82 -3.07 3.66 8.16
CA LEU A 82 -3.06 2.33 8.79
C LEU A 82 -2.68 2.41 10.28
N ARG A 83 -1.61 3.14 10.62
CA ARG A 83 -1.17 3.32 12.01
C ARG A 83 -2.23 4.02 12.86
N LYS A 84 -2.87 5.07 12.33
CA LYS A 84 -3.98 5.77 12.99
C LYS A 84 -5.18 4.86 13.28
N HIS A 85 -5.41 3.86 12.44
CA HIS A 85 -6.45 2.85 12.62
C HIS A 85 -6.00 1.63 13.45
N GLY A 86 -4.86 1.70 14.14
CA GLY A 86 -4.38 0.68 15.07
C GLY A 86 -3.61 -0.48 14.43
N TYR A 87 -3.29 -0.41 13.14
CA TYR A 87 -2.43 -1.40 12.49
C TYR A 87 -0.97 -1.09 12.78
N SER A 88 -0.40 -1.78 13.77
CA SER A 88 1.00 -1.62 14.19
C SER A 88 1.99 -2.50 13.41
N HIS A 89 1.51 -3.47 12.62
CA HIS A 89 2.35 -4.45 11.92
C HIS A 89 2.17 -4.32 10.40
N ILE A 90 3.20 -3.79 9.74
CA ILE A 90 3.21 -3.57 8.29
C ILE A 90 4.38 -4.35 7.69
N HIS A 91 4.09 -5.14 6.67
CA HIS A 91 5.10 -5.77 5.84
C HIS A 91 5.33 -4.93 4.59
N LEU A 92 6.52 -4.36 4.47
CA LEU A 92 6.90 -3.53 3.33
C LEU A 92 7.54 -4.40 2.23
N PHE A 93 6.95 -4.39 1.03
CA PHE A 93 7.57 -4.99 -0.15
C PHE A 93 8.64 -4.04 -0.71
N CYS A 94 9.90 -4.27 -0.32
CA CYS A 94 11.04 -3.39 -0.64
C CYS A 94 11.45 -3.38 -2.12
N GLN A 95 11.01 -4.36 -2.92
CA GLN A 95 11.36 -4.50 -4.35
C GLN A 95 12.88 -4.42 -4.65
N ASN A 96 13.72 -4.89 -3.73
CA ASN A 96 15.18 -4.80 -3.80
C ASN A 96 15.74 -3.37 -3.98
N ASP A 97 15.00 -2.34 -3.54
CA ASP A 97 15.39 -0.93 -3.64
C ASP A 97 15.51 -0.30 -2.24
N ILE A 98 16.72 -0.33 -1.68
CA ILE A 98 16.98 0.19 -0.33
C ILE A 98 16.85 1.72 -0.25
N ALA A 99 17.10 2.42 -1.36
CA ALA A 99 17.01 3.88 -1.39
C ALA A 99 15.56 4.33 -1.22
N VAL A 100 14.64 3.71 -1.93
CA VAL A 100 13.19 3.95 -1.79
C VAL A 100 12.71 3.62 -0.38
N VAL A 101 13.19 2.52 0.20
CA VAL A 101 12.84 2.15 1.58
C VAL A 101 13.33 3.22 2.56
N SER A 102 14.58 3.64 2.46
CA SER A 102 15.15 4.69 3.30
C SER A 102 14.36 5.99 3.20
N GLU A 103 14.02 6.42 1.97
CA GLU A 103 13.24 7.63 1.72
C GLU A 103 11.84 7.55 2.34
N LEU A 104 11.18 6.40 2.20
CA LEU A 104 9.88 6.13 2.81
C LEU A 104 9.94 6.22 4.34
N PHE A 105 10.95 5.61 4.97
CA PHE A 105 11.11 5.64 6.43
C PHE A 105 11.43 7.04 6.97
N GLN A 106 12.13 7.88 6.22
CA GLN A 106 12.39 9.27 6.60
C GLN A 106 11.12 10.14 6.59
N GLY A 107 10.12 9.76 5.80
CA GLY A 107 8.82 10.44 5.73
C GLY A 107 7.74 9.93 6.69
N LEU A 108 8.03 8.89 7.49
CA LEU A 108 7.10 8.26 8.45
C LEU A 108 7.30 8.72 9.89
#